data_AF-A0A970HN75-F1
#
_entry.id   AF-A0A970HN75-F1
#
_cell.length_a   1.000
_cell.length_b   1.000
_cell.length_c   1.000
_cell.angle_alpha   90.00
_cell.angle_beta   90.00
_cell.angle_gamma   90.00
#
_symmetry.space_group_name_H-M   'P 1'
#
loop_
_entity.id
_entity.type
_entity.pdbx_description
1 polymer ?
#
loop_
_entity_poly.entity_id
_entity_poly.type
_entity_poly.pdbx_seq_one_letter_code
_entity_poly.pdbx_strand_id
1 'polypeptide(L)'
;MLVCCRSLRSVAVFFLAFLLSVGAGAQKNLVADGSFEISARNPQGGPWIARGEGAGFAKGAGRVTHDQGDTNYAARLVPWIDFSSEWIQAVLALKAGTEYILSAWVRPEGDAPAQASIGVRMQNSYPRIYRGLSGEGWERIELAFTAEEGWAQIVLSSGAGATVYWDDVTLYESITVTEQLARQWESRLKQKERPLYTGLVIDARGTGLERGMSPKIYDTSGRLVFAGENFSHDQLIRKGIVAYVRSLEEATTHPRIAVSPDYPMRLPLVVDAQRAVGLPPTAVVVGEVDGKRIRQATDQYDFLGRFAIIFVID
;
A
#
# COMPACT_ATOMS: atom_id res chain seq x y z
N MET A 1 49.23 -30.20 58.99
CA MET A 1 49.34 -31.44 58.20
C MET A 1 48.14 -31.47 57.26
N LEU A 2 48.40 -31.62 55.97
CA LEU A 2 47.46 -31.42 54.85
C LEU A 2 46.10 -32.13 55.03
N VAL A 3 45.04 -31.62 54.40
CA VAL A 3 44.30 -32.33 53.32
C VAL A 3 42.99 -31.59 52.93
N CYS A 4 42.83 -31.46 51.60
CA CYS A 4 41.61 -31.30 50.80
C CYS A 4 40.81 -29.98 50.81
N CYS A 5 41.20 -29.15 49.85
CA CYS A 5 40.31 -28.32 49.04
C CYS A 5 39.39 -29.23 48.19
N ARG A 6 38.07 -29.09 48.26
CA ARG A 6 37.12 -29.61 47.25
C ARG A 6 36.04 -28.59 46.96
N SER A 7 35.99 -28.23 45.68
CA SER A 7 35.12 -27.24 45.04
C SER A 7 33.63 -27.57 45.18
N LEU A 8 32.83 -26.60 45.63
CA LEU A 8 31.40 -26.57 45.34
C LEU A 8 31.21 -26.23 43.86
N ARG A 9 30.68 -27.18 43.08
CA ARG A 9 30.21 -26.95 41.71
C ARG A 9 28.82 -26.32 41.77
N SER A 10 28.69 -25.07 41.34
CA SER A 10 27.40 -24.43 41.06
C SER A 10 26.68 -25.19 39.96
N VAL A 11 25.48 -25.70 40.27
CA VAL A 11 24.55 -26.25 39.29
C VAL A 11 23.94 -25.07 38.54
N ALA A 12 24.46 -24.80 37.33
CA ALA A 12 23.85 -23.86 36.40
C ALA A 12 22.57 -24.50 35.82
N VAL A 13 21.41 -24.01 36.24
CA VAL A 13 20.12 -24.33 35.63
C VAL A 13 20.07 -23.66 34.27
N PHE A 14 20.42 -24.42 33.22
CA PHE A 14 20.20 -24.01 31.84
C PHE A 14 18.69 -24.07 31.56
N PHE A 15 18.01 -22.92 31.66
CA PHE A 15 16.70 -22.72 31.05
C PHE A 15 16.88 -22.76 29.53
N LEU A 16 16.74 -23.96 28.96
CA LEU A 16 16.65 -24.15 27.52
C LEU A 16 15.27 -23.66 27.07
N ALA A 17 15.17 -22.36 26.80
CA ALA A 17 14.01 -21.77 26.13
C ALA A 17 14.00 -22.28 24.69
N PHE A 18 13.33 -23.41 24.48
CA PHE A 18 13.01 -23.95 23.16
C PHE A 18 11.93 -23.03 22.56
N LEU A 19 12.37 -21.91 21.96
CA LEU A 19 11.54 -21.11 21.06
C LEU A 19 11.26 -21.99 19.84
N LEU A 20 10.12 -22.69 19.89
CA LEU A 20 9.46 -23.20 18.69
C LEU A 20 9.13 -21.99 17.82
N SER A 21 10.03 -21.67 16.89
CA SER A 21 9.69 -20.93 15.69
C SER A 21 8.75 -21.82 14.89
N VAL A 22 7.46 -21.72 15.19
CA VAL A 22 6.43 -22.14 14.26
C VAL A 22 6.66 -21.29 13.02
N GLY A 23 7.23 -21.89 11.99
CA GLY A 23 7.44 -21.25 10.71
C GLY A 23 6.10 -20.70 10.23
N ALA A 24 6.01 -19.38 10.12
CA ALA A 24 4.99 -18.77 9.30
C ALA A 24 5.17 -19.36 7.90
N GLY A 25 4.24 -20.21 7.46
CA GLY A 25 4.24 -20.68 6.08
C GLY A 25 4.27 -19.45 5.20
N ALA A 26 5.37 -19.27 4.44
CA ALA A 26 5.54 -18.11 3.59
C ALA A 26 4.35 -18.04 2.64
N GLN A 27 3.56 -16.97 2.75
CA GLN A 27 2.40 -16.79 1.90
C GLN A 27 2.87 -16.77 0.46
N LYS A 28 2.28 -17.62 -0.39
CA LYS A 28 2.67 -17.69 -1.79
C LYS A 28 2.24 -16.40 -2.48
N ASN A 29 3.22 -15.63 -2.97
CA ASN A 29 2.95 -14.50 -3.84
C ASN A 29 2.29 -15.01 -5.14
N LEU A 30 1.12 -14.47 -5.48
CA LEU A 30 0.40 -14.84 -6.69
C LEU A 30 0.96 -14.13 -7.94
N VAL A 31 1.84 -13.15 -7.76
CA VAL A 31 2.60 -12.50 -8.83
C VAL A 31 3.80 -13.36 -9.19
N ALA A 32 3.95 -13.68 -10.47
CA ALA A 32 5.18 -14.22 -11.01
C ALA A 32 6.19 -13.09 -11.22
N ASP A 33 7.45 -13.30 -10.85
CA ASP A 33 8.53 -12.34 -11.08
C ASP A 33 8.21 -10.93 -10.52
N GLY A 34 7.80 -10.86 -9.24
CA GLY A 34 7.49 -9.59 -8.58
C GLY A 34 8.65 -8.59 -8.56
N SER A 35 9.90 -9.07 -8.69
CA SER A 35 11.12 -8.27 -8.75
C SER A 35 11.54 -7.87 -10.17
N PHE A 36 10.80 -8.27 -11.21
CA PHE A 36 11.10 -8.01 -12.63
C PHE A 36 12.41 -8.61 -13.18
N GLU A 37 13.18 -9.33 -12.36
CA GLU A 37 14.48 -9.89 -12.74
C GLU A 37 14.40 -10.88 -13.90
N ILE A 38 13.37 -11.74 -13.89
CA ILE A 38 13.17 -12.76 -14.92
C ILE A 38 12.73 -12.08 -16.22
N SER A 39 11.78 -11.16 -16.14
CA SER A 39 11.23 -10.45 -17.30
C SER A 39 12.26 -9.54 -17.95
N ALA A 40 13.12 -8.90 -17.16
CA ALA A 40 14.21 -8.07 -17.68
C ALA A 40 15.27 -8.88 -18.44
N ARG A 41 15.56 -10.11 -17.99
CA ARG A 41 16.51 -11.03 -18.65
C ARG A 41 15.88 -11.80 -19.82
N ASN A 42 14.55 -11.90 -19.85
CA ASN A 42 13.79 -12.53 -20.92
C ASN A 42 12.60 -11.66 -21.38
N PRO A 43 12.83 -10.53 -22.07
CA PRO A 43 11.75 -9.58 -22.41
C PRO A 43 10.63 -10.13 -23.30
N GLN A 44 10.89 -11.22 -24.03
CA GLN A 44 9.91 -11.84 -24.93
C GLN A 44 9.12 -12.99 -24.29
N GLY A 45 9.58 -13.51 -23.14
CA GLY A 45 8.97 -14.66 -22.46
C GLY A 45 8.75 -14.48 -20.96
N GLY A 46 9.04 -13.29 -20.43
CA GLY A 46 8.75 -12.93 -19.05
C GLY A 46 7.25 -12.82 -18.79
N PRO A 47 6.80 -13.03 -17.54
CA PRO A 47 5.39 -12.89 -17.18
C PRO A 47 4.88 -11.44 -17.26
N TRP A 48 5.77 -10.45 -17.16
CA TRP A 48 5.42 -9.04 -17.30
C TRP A 48 5.50 -8.58 -18.75
N ILE A 49 4.45 -7.90 -19.20
CA ILE A 49 4.33 -7.34 -20.55
C ILE A 49 4.37 -5.82 -20.45
N ALA A 50 5.32 -5.21 -21.16
CA ALA A 50 5.34 -3.76 -21.38
C ALA A 50 4.33 -3.40 -22.47
N ARG A 51 3.49 -2.40 -22.21
CA ARG A 51 2.65 -1.74 -23.22
C ARG A 51 3.02 -0.27 -23.30
N GLY A 52 3.04 0.27 -24.53
CA GLY A 52 3.45 1.64 -24.80
C GLY A 52 4.96 1.81 -24.89
N GLU A 53 5.39 2.91 -25.50
CA GLU A 53 6.79 3.31 -25.66
C GLU A 53 7.40 3.81 -24.34
N GLY A 54 6.56 4.24 -23.40
CA GLY A 54 6.99 4.69 -22.07
C GLY A 54 7.34 3.56 -21.11
N ALA A 55 6.98 2.30 -21.42
CA ALA A 55 7.26 1.13 -20.58
C ALA A 55 8.56 0.43 -20.98
N GLY A 56 9.44 0.18 -20.01
CA GLY A 56 10.68 -0.57 -20.23
C GLY A 56 11.36 -0.97 -18.93
N PHE A 57 12.52 -1.62 -19.00
CA PHE A 57 13.30 -1.97 -17.81
C PHE A 57 14.41 -0.94 -17.57
N ALA A 58 14.78 -0.77 -16.30
CA ALA A 58 15.95 0.00 -15.90
C ALA A 58 16.90 -0.86 -15.07
N LYS A 59 18.14 -1.01 -15.56
CA LYS A 59 19.20 -1.76 -14.89
C LYS A 59 19.83 -0.91 -13.78
N GLY A 60 20.08 -1.51 -12.62
CA GLY A 60 20.65 -0.83 -11.45
C GLY A 60 19.67 0.10 -10.73
N ALA A 61 18.39 0.05 -11.10
CA ALA A 61 17.34 0.89 -10.54
C ALA A 61 16.43 0.14 -9.56
N GLY A 62 16.61 -1.17 -9.40
CA GLY A 62 15.88 -2.04 -8.50
C GLY A 62 16.14 -1.74 -7.03
N ARG A 63 15.30 -2.31 -6.18
CA ARG A 63 15.38 -2.17 -4.73
C ARG A 63 16.42 -3.16 -4.19
N VAL A 64 17.26 -2.68 -3.27
CA VAL A 64 18.46 -3.37 -2.75
C VAL A 64 18.18 -4.77 -2.17
N THR A 65 16.93 -5.07 -1.80
CA THR A 65 16.52 -6.38 -1.30
C THR A 65 16.72 -7.54 -2.27
N HIS A 66 17.04 -7.27 -3.55
CA HIS A 66 17.31 -8.27 -4.60
C HIS A 66 18.75 -8.29 -5.11
N ASP A 67 19.70 -7.59 -4.47
CA ASP A 67 21.11 -7.56 -4.87
C ASP A 67 21.81 -8.90 -4.54
N GLN A 68 21.54 -9.93 -5.34
CA GLN A 68 22.41 -11.10 -5.47
C GLN A 68 23.10 -11.07 -6.85
N GLY A 69 23.96 -10.08 -7.03
CA GLY A 69 24.75 -9.84 -8.25
C GLY A 69 24.64 -8.39 -8.70
N ASP A 70 25.68 -7.84 -9.31
CA ASP A 70 25.86 -6.41 -9.69
C ASP A 70 24.79 -5.83 -10.67
N THR A 71 23.66 -6.50 -10.87
CA THR A 71 22.61 -6.10 -11.80
C THR A 71 21.23 -6.46 -11.24
N ASN A 72 20.58 -5.51 -10.57
CA ASN A 72 19.14 -5.54 -10.30
C ASN A 72 18.37 -4.78 -11.40
N TYR A 73 17.07 -4.99 -11.50
CA TYR A 73 16.19 -4.32 -12.45
C TYR A 73 14.97 -3.73 -11.75
N ALA A 74 14.43 -2.68 -12.35
CA ALA A 74 13.11 -2.16 -12.01
C ALA A 74 12.28 -1.98 -13.30
N ALA A 75 10.97 -2.08 -13.17
CA ALA A 75 10.04 -1.67 -14.21
C ALA A 75 10.00 -0.14 -14.29
N ARG A 76 10.45 0.42 -15.41
CA ARG A 76 10.45 1.86 -15.72
C ARG A 76 9.17 2.24 -16.46
N LEU A 77 8.58 3.37 -16.07
CA LEU A 77 7.47 4.01 -16.78
C LEU A 77 7.72 5.51 -16.91
N VAL A 78 7.73 6.01 -18.15
CA VAL A 78 7.83 7.44 -18.44
C VAL A 78 6.43 7.99 -18.72
N PRO A 79 5.93 8.97 -17.94
CA PRO A 79 4.62 9.56 -18.20
C PRO A 79 4.65 10.46 -19.45
N TRP A 80 3.48 10.63 -20.07
CA TRP A 80 3.25 11.53 -21.22
C TRP A 80 3.99 11.19 -22.53
N ILE A 81 4.73 10.08 -22.60
CA ILE A 81 5.21 9.55 -23.90
C ILE A 81 4.01 9.02 -24.69
N ASP A 82 3.19 8.19 -24.05
CA ASP A 82 1.87 7.83 -24.54
C ASP A 82 0.89 7.62 -23.37
N PHE A 83 -0.40 7.78 -23.64
CA PHE A 83 -1.46 7.65 -22.62
C PHE A 83 -1.74 6.20 -22.20
N SER A 84 -1.04 5.23 -22.79
CA SER A 84 -1.29 3.79 -22.64
C SER A 84 -0.12 3.05 -21.99
N SER A 85 0.91 3.76 -21.51
CA SER A 85 2.12 3.16 -21.01
C SER A 85 1.85 2.46 -19.68
N GLU A 86 1.88 1.13 -19.71
CA GLU A 86 1.55 0.29 -18.57
C GLU A 86 2.41 -0.98 -18.55
N TRP A 87 2.70 -1.45 -17.34
CA TRP A 87 3.16 -2.82 -17.12
C TRP A 87 1.98 -3.68 -16.73
N ILE A 88 1.84 -4.82 -17.40
CA ILE A 88 0.74 -5.74 -17.12
C ILE A 88 1.24 -7.16 -16.85
N GLN A 89 0.55 -7.85 -15.95
CA GLN A 89 0.71 -9.27 -15.75
C GLN A 89 -0.66 -9.92 -15.60
N ALA A 90 -0.92 -10.99 -16.34
CA ALA A 90 -2.10 -11.80 -16.14
C ALA A 90 -1.96 -12.59 -14.84
N VAL A 91 -2.96 -12.53 -13.98
CA VAL A 91 -3.06 -13.37 -12.79
C VAL A 91 -4.25 -14.30 -12.99
N LEU A 92 -3.93 -15.56 -13.20
CA LEU A 92 -4.94 -16.57 -13.51
C LEU A 92 -5.39 -17.25 -12.21
N ALA A 93 -6.72 -17.37 -12.07
CA ALA A 93 -7.41 -18.04 -10.96
C ALA A 93 -7.36 -17.32 -9.59
N LEU A 94 -7.87 -16.08 -9.55
CA LEU A 94 -8.34 -15.52 -8.28
C LEU A 94 -9.69 -16.15 -7.90
N LYS A 95 -9.92 -16.35 -6.59
CA LYS A 95 -11.19 -16.87 -6.08
C LYS A 95 -12.21 -15.73 -6.07
N ALA A 96 -13.26 -15.85 -6.87
CA ALA A 96 -14.34 -14.88 -6.89
C ALA A 96 -14.90 -14.63 -5.47
N GLY A 97 -15.21 -13.38 -5.16
CA GLY A 97 -15.68 -12.95 -3.84
C GLY A 97 -14.61 -12.90 -2.74
N THR A 98 -13.38 -13.32 -3.01
CA THR A 98 -12.26 -13.22 -2.06
C THR A 98 -11.60 -11.85 -2.19
N GLU A 99 -11.28 -11.24 -1.05
CA GLU A 99 -10.52 -9.99 -1.01
C GLU A 99 -9.02 -10.29 -1.12
N TYR A 100 -8.34 -9.53 -1.96
CA TYR A 100 -6.90 -9.60 -2.19
C TYR A 100 -6.26 -8.23 -1.94
N ILE A 101 -4.98 -8.25 -1.58
CA ILE A 101 -4.14 -7.05 -1.49
C ILE A 101 -3.04 -7.18 -2.53
N LEU A 102 -3.08 -6.29 -3.52
CA LEU A 102 -2.00 -6.03 -4.45
C LEU A 102 -1.09 -4.96 -3.84
N SER A 103 0.21 -5.16 -3.82
CA SER A 103 1.16 -4.13 -3.40
C SER A 103 2.38 -4.09 -4.29
N ALA A 104 3.02 -2.92 -4.38
CA ALA A 104 4.30 -2.75 -5.03
C ALA A 104 5.07 -1.59 -4.37
N TRP A 105 6.38 -1.58 -4.56
CA TRP A 105 7.20 -0.43 -4.25
C TRP A 105 7.38 0.42 -5.50
N VAL A 106 7.32 1.73 -5.33
CA VAL A 106 7.52 2.69 -6.40
C VAL A 106 8.40 3.84 -5.93
N ARG A 107 9.21 4.38 -6.83
CA ARG A 107 9.90 5.66 -6.62
C ARG A 107 9.94 6.48 -7.89
N PRO A 108 9.93 7.80 -7.81
CA PRO A 108 10.24 8.63 -8.97
C PRO A 108 11.75 8.59 -9.28
N GLU A 109 12.07 9.02 -10.49
CA GLU A 109 13.42 9.38 -10.90
C GLU A 109 13.79 10.76 -10.34
N GLY A 110 14.81 10.79 -9.51
CA GLY A 110 15.19 12.00 -8.77
C GLY A 110 14.10 12.44 -7.79
N ASP A 111 14.12 13.73 -7.44
CA ASP A 111 13.22 14.31 -6.42
C ASP A 111 12.01 15.01 -7.04
N ALA A 112 11.83 14.90 -8.36
CA ALA A 112 10.73 15.54 -9.05
C ALA A 112 9.39 14.85 -8.68
N PRO A 113 8.30 15.63 -8.46
CA PRO A 113 7.00 15.05 -8.20
C PRO A 113 6.59 14.11 -9.34
N ALA A 114 6.01 12.98 -8.96
CA ALA A 114 5.42 12.03 -9.90
C ALA A 114 4.08 11.53 -9.37
N GLN A 115 3.29 10.93 -10.24
CA GLN A 115 2.07 10.25 -9.86
C GLN A 115 2.14 8.81 -10.37
N ALA A 116 1.91 7.87 -9.47
CA ALA A 116 1.87 6.44 -9.75
C ALA A 116 0.45 5.92 -9.62
N SER A 117 0.13 4.86 -10.37
CA SER A 117 -1.12 4.12 -10.21
C SER A 117 -0.89 2.62 -10.26
N ILE A 118 -1.57 1.92 -9.36
CA ILE A 118 -1.66 0.48 -9.30
C ILE A 118 -3.12 0.06 -9.39
N GLY A 119 -3.40 -0.96 -10.17
CA GLY A 119 -4.76 -1.42 -10.41
C GLY A 119 -4.85 -2.89 -10.81
N VAL A 120 -6.07 -3.42 -10.77
CA VAL A 120 -6.39 -4.76 -11.25
C VAL A 120 -7.55 -4.68 -12.22
N ARG A 121 -7.27 -4.92 -13.50
CA ARG A 121 -8.28 -4.99 -14.55
C ARG A 121 -8.94 -6.36 -14.49
N MET A 122 -10.26 -6.39 -14.32
CA MET A 122 -11.08 -7.59 -14.26
C MET A 122 -12.18 -7.53 -15.32
N GLN A 123 -13.06 -8.54 -15.34
CA GLN A 123 -14.10 -8.64 -16.35
C GLN A 123 -15.04 -7.41 -16.40
N ASN A 124 -15.50 -6.91 -15.24
CA ASN A 124 -16.49 -5.83 -15.20
C ASN A 124 -15.99 -4.57 -14.49
N SER A 125 -14.78 -4.58 -13.94
CA SER A 125 -14.23 -3.45 -13.20
C SER A 125 -12.72 -3.30 -13.37
N TYR A 126 -12.21 -2.15 -12.96
CA TYR A 126 -10.80 -1.85 -12.94
C TYR A 126 -10.44 -1.06 -11.68
N PRO A 127 -10.57 -1.66 -10.48
CA PRO A 127 -10.15 -1.01 -9.24
C PRO A 127 -8.72 -0.52 -9.38
N ARG A 128 -8.52 0.77 -9.15
CA ARG A 128 -7.21 1.41 -9.19
C ARG A 128 -7.14 2.55 -8.18
N ILE A 129 -5.93 2.76 -7.67
CA ILE A 129 -5.62 3.96 -6.90
C ILE A 129 -4.51 4.76 -7.57
N TYR A 130 -4.51 6.05 -7.28
CA TYR A 130 -3.49 6.99 -7.68
C TYR A 130 -2.86 7.61 -6.44
N ARG A 131 -1.53 7.72 -6.47
CA ARG A 131 -0.74 8.35 -5.42
C ARG A 131 0.30 9.29 -6.02
N GLY A 132 0.40 10.49 -5.48
CA GLY A 132 1.54 11.36 -5.74
C GLY A 132 2.73 10.90 -4.89
N LEU A 133 3.89 10.82 -5.54
CA LEU A 133 5.15 10.42 -4.93
C LEU A 133 5.90 11.65 -4.41
N SER A 134 6.55 11.48 -3.29
CA SER A 134 7.28 12.51 -2.57
C SER A 134 8.64 12.83 -3.18
N GLY A 135 9.28 11.86 -3.85
CA GLY A 135 10.70 11.94 -4.22
C GLY A 135 11.64 11.31 -3.19
N GLU A 136 11.16 11.07 -1.97
CA GLU A 136 11.99 10.61 -0.84
C GLU A 136 12.15 9.08 -0.83
N GLY A 137 12.77 8.53 -1.89
CA GLY A 137 13.09 7.12 -1.99
C GLY A 137 11.92 6.22 -2.40
N TRP A 138 11.94 4.96 -1.95
CA TRP A 138 10.94 3.96 -2.28
C TRP A 138 9.72 4.08 -1.36
N GLU A 139 8.55 4.27 -1.96
CA GLU A 139 7.25 4.35 -1.29
C GLU A 139 6.44 3.08 -1.62
N ARG A 140 5.74 2.55 -0.61
CA ARG A 140 4.88 1.37 -0.80
C ARG A 140 3.47 1.81 -1.17
N ILE A 141 2.90 1.19 -2.20
CA ILE A 141 1.51 1.40 -2.60
C ILE A 141 0.77 0.07 -2.57
N GLU A 142 -0.41 0.07 -1.94
CA GLU A 142 -1.30 -1.09 -1.85
C GLU A 142 -2.68 -0.80 -2.45
N LEU A 143 -3.35 -1.85 -2.90
CA LEU A 143 -4.73 -1.84 -3.36
C LEU A 143 -5.44 -3.08 -2.84
N ALA A 144 -6.44 -2.86 -2.00
CA ALA A 144 -7.40 -3.89 -1.61
C ALA A 144 -8.51 -3.99 -2.66
N PHE A 145 -8.78 -5.19 -3.16
CA PHE A 145 -9.87 -5.41 -4.12
C PHE A 145 -10.55 -6.76 -3.90
N THR A 146 -11.84 -6.84 -4.24
CA THR A 146 -12.56 -8.13 -4.30
C THR A 146 -12.46 -8.71 -5.69
N ALA A 147 -11.97 -9.94 -5.81
CA ALA A 147 -11.88 -10.62 -7.10
C ALA A 147 -13.27 -10.96 -7.66
N GLU A 148 -13.44 -10.77 -8.96
CA GLU A 148 -14.61 -11.19 -9.72
C GLU A 148 -14.40 -12.58 -10.33
N GLU A 149 -15.47 -13.20 -10.83
CA GLU A 149 -15.33 -14.36 -11.70
C GLU A 149 -14.57 -13.97 -12.98
N GLY A 150 -13.74 -14.89 -13.48
CA GLY A 150 -13.02 -14.73 -14.74
C GLY A 150 -11.54 -14.35 -14.56
N TRP A 151 -11.06 -13.51 -15.47
CA TRP A 151 -9.64 -13.13 -15.55
C TRP A 151 -9.34 -11.88 -14.74
N ALA A 152 -8.10 -11.77 -14.27
CA ALA A 152 -7.57 -10.57 -13.65
C ALA A 152 -6.20 -10.24 -14.26
N GLN A 153 -5.92 -8.95 -14.39
CA GLN A 153 -4.65 -8.44 -14.87
C GLN A 153 -4.18 -7.32 -13.95
N ILE A 154 -3.01 -7.50 -13.36
CA ILE A 154 -2.32 -6.43 -12.63
C ILE A 154 -1.89 -5.38 -13.64
N VAL A 155 -2.06 -4.12 -13.28
CA VAL A 155 -1.63 -2.97 -14.08
C VAL A 155 -0.86 -2.00 -13.20
N LEU A 156 0.36 -1.66 -13.62
CA LEU A 156 1.16 -0.57 -13.06
C LEU A 156 1.26 0.52 -14.12
N SER A 157 1.03 1.77 -13.74
CA SER A 157 1.12 2.91 -14.66
C SER A 157 1.69 4.15 -13.97
N SER A 158 2.15 5.10 -14.78
CA SER A 158 2.55 6.44 -14.36
C SER A 158 1.54 7.45 -14.89
N GLY A 159 1.03 8.31 -14.02
CA GLY A 159 -0.03 9.27 -14.36
C GLY A 159 0.48 10.64 -14.78
N ALA A 160 1.55 11.13 -14.14
CA ALA A 160 2.10 12.46 -14.36
C ALA A 160 3.49 12.62 -13.74
N GLY A 161 4.20 13.68 -14.12
CA GLY A 161 5.46 14.09 -13.47
C GLY A 161 6.69 13.35 -13.98
N ALA A 162 7.57 12.94 -13.07
CA ALA A 162 8.81 12.24 -13.42
C ALA A 162 8.60 10.79 -13.90
N THR A 163 9.62 10.22 -14.53
CA THR A 163 9.74 8.76 -14.70
C THR A 163 9.56 8.07 -13.36
N VAL A 164 8.88 6.94 -13.32
CA VAL A 164 8.73 6.11 -12.11
C VAL A 164 9.34 4.73 -12.31
N TYR A 165 9.88 4.19 -11.23
CA TYR A 165 10.43 2.85 -11.13
C TYR A 165 9.56 2.02 -10.19
N TRP A 166 9.14 0.85 -10.62
CA TRP A 166 8.38 -0.13 -9.85
C TRP A 166 9.21 -1.37 -9.58
N ASP A 167 9.04 -1.93 -8.38
CA ASP A 167 9.69 -3.16 -7.95
C ASP A 167 8.87 -3.84 -6.84
N ASP A 168 9.23 -5.07 -6.47
CA ASP A 168 8.66 -5.81 -5.34
C ASP A 168 7.13 -5.92 -5.38
N VAL A 169 6.59 -6.31 -6.54
CA VAL A 169 5.15 -6.49 -6.73
C VAL A 169 4.69 -7.79 -6.07
N THR A 170 3.65 -7.70 -5.24
CA THR A 170 3.10 -8.85 -4.53
C THR A 170 1.58 -8.84 -4.52
N LEU A 171 0.99 -10.02 -4.52
CA LEU A 171 -0.46 -10.24 -4.48
C LEU A 171 -0.79 -11.41 -3.56
N TYR A 172 -1.68 -11.14 -2.61
CA TYR A 172 -1.99 -12.02 -1.49
C TYR A 172 -3.48 -11.99 -1.14
N GLU A 173 -4.03 -13.10 -0.64
CA GLU A 173 -5.38 -13.12 -0.03
C GLU A 173 -5.39 -12.25 1.24
N SER A 174 -6.38 -11.36 1.38
CA SER A 174 -6.40 -10.32 2.40
C SER A 174 -6.57 -10.86 3.82
N ILE A 175 -7.33 -11.94 4.03
CA ILE A 175 -7.55 -12.47 5.40
C ILE A 175 -6.22 -12.87 6.05
N THR A 176 -5.35 -13.52 5.28
CA THR A 176 -4.00 -13.89 5.72
C THR A 176 -3.16 -12.66 6.02
N VAL A 177 -3.24 -11.63 5.17
CA VAL A 177 -2.49 -10.39 5.36
C VAL A 177 -2.97 -9.64 6.59
N THR A 178 -4.28 -9.48 6.77
CA THR A 178 -4.88 -8.79 7.91
C THR A 178 -4.55 -9.47 9.24
N GLU A 179 -4.64 -10.81 9.30
CA GLU A 179 -4.26 -11.57 10.50
C GLU A 179 -2.75 -11.50 10.80
N GLN A 180 -1.90 -11.61 9.77
CA GLN A 180 -0.44 -11.52 9.93
C GLN A 180 -0.02 -10.11 10.35
N LEU A 181 -0.57 -9.09 9.70
CA LEU A 181 -0.35 -7.70 10.07
C LEU A 181 -0.79 -7.48 11.51
N ALA A 182 -2.02 -7.87 11.89
CA ALA A 182 -2.49 -7.74 13.28
C ALA A 182 -1.51 -8.36 14.30
N ARG A 183 -0.98 -9.56 14.03
CA ARG A 183 0.02 -10.22 14.91
C ARG A 183 1.37 -9.49 14.95
N GLN A 184 1.87 -9.05 13.80
CA GLN A 184 3.11 -8.27 13.73
C GLN A 184 2.97 -6.90 14.41
N TRP A 185 1.77 -6.33 14.37
CA TRP A 185 1.46 -5.03 14.93
C TRP A 185 1.42 -4.99 16.44
N GLU A 186 0.90 -6.03 17.10
CA GLU A 186 1.03 -6.14 18.57
C GLU A 186 2.50 -6.07 19.00
N SER A 187 3.40 -6.69 18.23
CA SER A 187 4.84 -6.59 18.48
C SER A 187 5.37 -5.18 18.24
N ARG A 188 4.91 -4.50 17.18
CA ARG A 188 5.35 -3.13 16.86
C ARG A 188 4.82 -2.10 17.85
N LEU A 189 3.60 -2.23 18.34
CA LEU A 189 3.03 -1.32 19.36
C LEU A 189 3.77 -1.43 20.70
N LYS A 190 4.32 -2.60 21.01
CA LYS A 190 5.23 -2.78 22.16
C LYS A 190 6.55 -2.03 21.97
N GLN A 191 6.98 -1.82 20.74
CA GLN A 191 8.16 -1.04 20.38
C GLN A 191 7.75 0.43 20.11
N LYS A 192 7.84 1.28 21.13
CA LYS A 192 7.36 2.68 21.14
C LYS A 192 8.03 3.66 20.15
N GLU A 193 8.72 3.18 19.12
CA GLU A 193 9.59 4.03 18.30
C GLU A 193 8.86 4.86 17.25
N ARG A 194 7.72 4.40 16.70
CA ARG A 194 6.84 5.20 15.80
C ARG A 194 5.37 4.75 15.86
N PRO A 195 4.38 5.67 15.89
CA PRO A 195 2.98 5.32 15.86
C PRO A 195 2.58 4.79 14.47
N LEU A 196 1.98 3.60 14.43
CA LEU A 196 1.39 3.00 13.23
C LEU A 196 -0.08 3.42 13.14
N TYR A 197 -0.48 3.99 12.02
CA TYR A 197 -1.86 4.45 11.82
C TYR A 197 -2.70 3.41 11.08
N THR A 198 -3.94 3.23 11.52
CA THR A 198 -4.86 2.22 10.96
C THR A 198 -5.80 2.77 9.88
N GLY A 199 -5.81 4.10 9.73
CA GLY A 199 -6.71 4.83 8.85
C GLY A 199 -6.41 6.32 8.88
N LEU A 200 -7.16 7.08 8.10
CA LEU A 200 -7.08 8.53 7.98
C LEU A 200 -8.44 9.14 8.29
N VAL A 201 -8.46 10.11 9.19
CA VAL A 201 -9.61 10.97 9.46
C VAL A 201 -9.23 12.37 9.04
N ILE A 202 -10.02 12.96 8.16
CA ILE A 202 -9.86 14.33 7.71
C ILE A 202 -11.04 15.13 8.25
N ASP A 203 -10.76 16.09 9.13
CA ASP A 203 -11.76 17.05 9.58
C ASP A 203 -11.95 18.12 8.49
N ALA A 204 -13.08 18.05 7.78
CA ALA A 204 -13.43 18.96 6.69
C ALA A 204 -14.67 19.81 7.00
N ARG A 205 -15.09 19.87 8.27
CA ARG A 205 -16.17 20.74 8.73
C ARG A 205 -15.85 22.21 8.43
N GLY A 206 -16.85 22.98 8.02
CA GLY A 206 -16.69 24.38 7.62
C GLY A 206 -15.98 24.62 6.29
N THR A 207 -15.53 23.58 5.58
CA THR A 207 -14.88 23.72 4.26
C THR A 207 -15.85 23.72 3.09
N GLY A 208 -17.12 23.32 3.32
CA GLY A 208 -18.11 23.11 2.28
C GLY A 208 -17.92 21.83 1.46
N LEU A 209 -17.17 20.85 1.98
CA LEU A 209 -16.99 19.55 1.33
C LEU A 209 -18.33 18.81 1.19
N GLU A 210 -18.63 18.37 -0.03
CA GLU A 210 -19.80 17.56 -0.33
C GLU A 210 -19.45 16.06 -0.48
N ARG A 211 -20.45 15.22 -0.28
CA ARG A 211 -20.34 13.78 -0.52
C ARG A 211 -20.14 13.53 -2.01
N GLY A 212 -19.14 12.73 -2.36
CA GLY A 212 -18.82 12.41 -3.75
C GLY A 212 -18.49 10.94 -3.96
N MET A 213 -18.71 10.46 -5.18
CA MET A 213 -18.38 9.09 -5.59
C MET A 213 -16.88 8.89 -5.83
N SER A 214 -16.13 9.96 -6.11
CA SER A 214 -14.70 9.90 -6.42
C SER A 214 -13.95 11.02 -5.68
N PRO A 215 -13.93 10.97 -4.34
CA PRO A 215 -13.22 11.97 -3.56
C PRO A 215 -11.72 11.89 -3.79
N LYS A 216 -11.06 13.04 -3.71
CA LYS A 216 -9.61 13.17 -3.86
C LYS A 216 -9.03 13.96 -2.70
N ILE A 217 -7.80 13.63 -2.34
CA ILE A 217 -7.04 14.34 -1.31
C ILE A 217 -5.80 14.92 -2.00
N TYR A 218 -5.62 16.22 -1.88
CA TYR A 218 -4.45 16.96 -2.36
C TYR A 218 -3.74 17.61 -1.18
N ASP A 219 -2.45 17.92 -1.33
CA ASP A 219 -1.78 18.85 -0.45
C ASP A 219 -1.77 20.29 -1.01
N THR A 220 -1.35 21.27 -0.20
CA THR A 220 -1.30 22.69 -0.60
C THR A 220 -0.34 22.96 -1.76
N SER A 221 0.65 22.10 -1.99
CA SER A 221 1.53 22.18 -3.17
C SER A 221 0.88 21.61 -4.43
N GLY A 222 -0.38 21.15 -4.35
CA GLY A 222 -1.15 20.61 -5.47
C GLY A 222 -0.82 19.16 -5.78
N ARG A 223 0.00 18.48 -4.96
CA ARG A 223 0.31 17.07 -5.17
C ARG A 223 -0.86 16.20 -4.72
N LEU A 224 -1.10 15.16 -5.49
CA LEU A 224 -2.11 14.16 -5.14
C LEU A 224 -1.63 13.32 -3.95
N VAL A 225 -2.42 13.26 -2.89
CA VAL A 225 -2.20 12.33 -1.78
C VAL A 225 -2.91 11.01 -2.05
N PHE A 226 -4.17 11.08 -2.51
CA PHE A 226 -4.99 9.91 -2.77
C PHE A 226 -6.10 10.22 -3.79
N ALA A 227 -6.30 9.30 -4.74
CA ALA A 227 -7.56 9.15 -5.46
C ALA A 227 -7.82 7.67 -5.76
N GLY A 228 -9.07 7.23 -5.64
CA GLY A 228 -9.50 5.88 -6.02
C GLY A 228 -10.53 5.94 -7.15
N GLU A 229 -10.47 4.99 -8.09
CA GLU A 229 -11.37 4.93 -9.24
C GLU A 229 -11.75 3.49 -9.65
N ASN A 230 -12.86 3.36 -10.38
CA ASN A 230 -13.28 2.17 -11.16
C ASN A 230 -13.40 0.85 -10.39
N PHE A 231 -13.75 0.90 -9.10
CA PHE A 231 -14.02 -0.28 -8.27
C PHE A 231 -15.25 -1.08 -8.72
N SER A 232 -15.28 -2.37 -8.39
CA SER A 232 -16.47 -3.20 -8.60
C SER A 232 -17.67 -2.66 -7.81
N HIS A 233 -18.87 -2.84 -8.36
CA HIS A 233 -20.12 -2.37 -7.75
C HIS A 233 -20.27 -2.90 -6.32
N ASP A 234 -19.95 -4.17 -6.15
CA ASP A 234 -19.89 -4.90 -4.89
C ASP A 234 -18.98 -4.22 -3.85
N GLN A 235 -17.78 -3.82 -4.24
CA GLN A 235 -16.84 -3.13 -3.35
C GLN A 235 -17.31 -1.71 -3.03
N LEU A 236 -17.92 -1.00 -4.00
CA LEU A 236 -18.48 0.33 -3.78
C LEU A 236 -19.68 0.30 -2.83
N ILE A 237 -20.57 -0.68 -2.95
CA ILE A 237 -21.72 -0.84 -2.05
C ILE A 237 -21.26 -1.22 -0.64
N ARG A 238 -20.37 -2.22 -0.52
CA ARG A 238 -19.99 -2.76 0.80
C ARG A 238 -19.07 -1.83 1.56
N LYS A 239 -18.06 -1.30 0.87
CA LYS A 239 -17.01 -0.48 1.48
C LYS A 239 -17.11 0.95 1.03
N GLY A 240 -17.29 1.26 -0.25
CA GLY A 240 -17.15 2.63 -0.76
C GLY A 240 -15.72 3.17 -0.59
N ILE A 241 -15.40 4.29 -1.24
CA ILE A 241 -14.02 4.81 -1.29
C ILE A 241 -13.62 5.52 0.01
N VAL A 242 -14.56 6.25 0.62
CA VAL A 242 -14.42 6.94 1.91
C VAL A 242 -15.74 6.87 2.68
N ALA A 243 -15.72 7.08 3.99
CA ALA A 243 -16.94 7.33 4.76
C ALA A 243 -17.09 8.83 5.06
N TYR A 244 -18.33 9.28 5.25
CA TYR A 244 -18.66 10.64 5.64
C TYR A 244 -19.46 10.61 6.93
N VAL A 245 -18.91 11.23 7.97
CA VAL A 245 -19.46 11.28 9.33
C VAL A 245 -19.59 12.72 9.80
N ARG A 246 -20.28 12.96 10.91
CA ARG A 246 -20.54 14.33 11.42
C ARG A 246 -19.68 14.73 12.62
N SER A 247 -18.99 13.78 13.26
CA SER A 247 -18.12 14.06 14.40
C SER A 247 -16.82 13.27 14.36
N LEU A 248 -15.79 13.81 15.00
CA LEU A 248 -14.52 13.11 15.21
C LEU A 248 -14.67 11.86 16.09
N GLU A 249 -15.62 11.88 17.02
CA GLU A 249 -15.94 10.73 17.86
C GLU A 249 -16.48 9.55 17.03
N GLU A 250 -17.42 9.84 16.11
CA GLU A 250 -17.93 8.86 15.16
C GLU A 250 -16.80 8.37 14.23
N ALA A 251 -15.94 9.29 13.75
CA ALA A 251 -14.84 8.95 12.86
C ALA A 251 -13.84 7.97 13.51
N THR A 252 -13.43 8.25 14.76
CA THR A 252 -12.43 7.46 15.49
C THR A 252 -12.97 6.12 16.01
N THR A 253 -14.29 5.93 16.00
CA THR A 253 -14.93 4.66 16.36
C THR A 253 -15.45 3.87 15.17
N HIS A 254 -15.44 4.45 13.98
CA HIS A 254 -15.99 3.85 12.77
C HIS A 254 -15.31 2.51 12.41
N PRO A 255 -16.05 1.46 12.03
CA PRO A 255 -15.49 0.16 11.64
C PRO A 255 -14.51 0.19 10.44
N ARG A 256 -14.50 1.29 9.67
CA ARG A 256 -13.68 1.44 8.45
C ARG A 256 -12.19 1.58 8.77
N ILE A 257 -11.87 2.25 9.86
CA ILE A 257 -10.48 2.43 10.31
C ILE A 257 -9.99 1.25 11.14
N ALA A 258 -10.85 0.24 11.35
CA ALA A 258 -10.46 -1.00 11.98
C ALA A 258 -9.68 -1.88 10.98
N VAL A 259 -8.79 -2.69 11.53
CA VAL A 259 -7.84 -3.46 10.72
C VAL A 259 -8.40 -4.83 10.41
N SER A 260 -8.94 -5.47 11.43
CA SER A 260 -9.65 -6.73 11.37
C SER A 260 -10.96 -6.63 12.16
N PRO A 261 -12.03 -7.34 11.76
CA PRO A 261 -13.18 -7.60 12.63
C PRO A 261 -12.78 -8.26 13.96
N ASP A 262 -11.82 -9.18 13.94
CA ASP A 262 -11.39 -9.96 15.12
C ASP A 262 -10.46 -9.15 16.04
N TYR A 263 -9.75 -8.18 15.47
CA TYR A 263 -8.82 -7.30 16.16
C TYR A 263 -9.12 -5.85 15.76
N PRO A 264 -10.17 -5.23 16.33
CA PRO A 264 -10.66 -3.92 15.93
C PRO A 264 -9.80 -2.79 16.51
N MET A 265 -8.49 -2.86 16.29
CA MET A 265 -7.58 -1.79 16.62
C MET A 265 -7.86 -0.59 15.72
N ARG A 266 -7.99 0.58 16.36
CA ARG A 266 -8.27 1.86 15.70
C ARG A 266 -7.28 2.89 16.23
N LEU A 267 -6.41 3.35 15.35
CA LEU A 267 -5.49 4.46 15.59
C LEU A 267 -5.43 5.29 14.31
N PRO A 268 -6.45 6.11 14.02
CA PRO A 268 -6.45 6.92 12.80
C PRO A 268 -5.44 8.06 12.92
N LEU A 269 -4.81 8.42 11.80
CA LEU A 269 -4.15 9.70 11.66
C LEU A 269 -5.24 10.75 11.46
N VAL A 270 -5.34 11.73 12.36
CA VAL A 270 -6.29 12.83 12.25
C VAL A 270 -5.58 14.06 11.69
N VAL A 271 -6.15 14.66 10.65
CA VAL A 271 -5.64 15.89 10.02
C VAL A 271 -6.79 16.83 9.69
N ASP A 272 -6.50 18.12 9.61
CA ASP A 272 -7.48 19.14 9.25
C ASP A 272 -7.42 19.45 7.74
N ALA A 273 -8.58 19.52 7.09
CA ALA A 273 -8.67 20.06 5.74
C ALA A 273 -8.62 21.59 5.78
N GLN A 274 -7.92 22.17 4.83
CA GLN A 274 -7.84 23.63 4.68
C GLN A 274 -8.97 24.18 3.82
N ARG A 275 -9.39 23.41 2.80
CA ARG A 275 -10.47 23.79 1.88
C ARG A 275 -10.98 22.58 1.09
N ALA A 276 -12.21 22.67 0.60
CA ALA A 276 -12.74 21.78 -0.42
C ALA A 276 -12.47 22.35 -1.83
N VAL A 277 -12.38 21.47 -2.83
CA VAL A 277 -12.12 21.79 -4.24
C VAL A 277 -12.93 20.90 -5.17
N GLY A 278 -13.12 21.36 -6.40
CA GLY A 278 -13.92 20.69 -7.42
C GLY A 278 -15.29 21.33 -7.61
N LEU A 279 -15.98 20.89 -8.67
CA LEU A 279 -17.37 21.26 -8.94
C LEU A 279 -18.13 19.98 -9.36
N PRO A 280 -18.90 19.34 -8.46
CA PRO A 280 -19.14 19.69 -7.05
C PRO A 280 -17.88 19.59 -6.16
N PRO A 281 -17.84 20.25 -5.00
CA PRO A 281 -16.67 20.29 -4.13
C PRO A 281 -16.49 18.97 -3.36
N THR A 282 -16.01 17.92 -4.03
CA THR A 282 -15.86 16.56 -3.47
C THR A 282 -14.43 16.17 -3.13
N ALA A 283 -13.47 17.06 -3.37
CA ALA A 283 -12.06 16.86 -3.04
C ALA A 283 -11.62 17.81 -1.93
N VAL A 284 -10.64 17.40 -1.13
CA VAL A 284 -10.07 18.22 -0.05
C VAL A 284 -8.61 18.55 -0.31
N VAL A 285 -8.19 19.70 0.21
CA VAL A 285 -6.79 20.09 0.29
C VAL A 285 -6.37 20.10 1.76
N VAL A 286 -5.35 19.32 2.10
CA VAL A 286 -4.69 19.33 3.42
C VAL A 286 -3.39 20.14 3.35
N GLY A 287 -2.85 20.55 4.49
CA GLY A 287 -1.55 21.22 4.54
C GLY A 287 -0.41 20.32 4.00
N GLU A 288 0.63 20.91 3.41
CA GLU A 288 1.79 20.14 2.92
C GLU A 288 2.45 19.28 4.00
N VAL A 289 2.54 19.78 5.23
CA VAL A 289 3.08 19.02 6.37
C VAL A 289 2.23 17.80 6.66
N ASP A 290 0.90 17.93 6.63
CA ASP A 290 -0.01 16.81 6.86
C ASP A 290 -0.05 15.84 5.68
N GLY A 291 0.04 16.35 4.45
CA GLY A 291 0.25 15.52 3.25
C GLY A 291 1.50 14.66 3.36
N LYS A 292 2.61 15.24 3.86
CA LYS A 292 3.85 14.49 4.14
C LYS A 292 3.66 13.45 5.26
N ARG A 293 2.98 13.81 6.35
CA ARG A 293 2.67 12.88 7.45
C ARG A 293 1.84 11.69 6.98
N ILE A 294 0.85 11.92 6.11
CA ILE A 294 0.03 10.85 5.53
C ILE A 294 0.91 9.88 4.72
N ARG A 295 1.77 10.39 3.83
CA ARG A 295 2.67 9.55 3.02
C ARG A 295 3.63 8.72 3.89
N GLN A 296 4.26 9.35 4.87
CA GLN A 296 5.15 8.66 5.81
C GLN A 296 4.43 7.58 6.64
N ALA A 297 3.16 7.83 6.99
CA ALA A 297 2.35 6.84 7.69
C ALA A 297 2.04 5.63 6.79
N THR A 298 1.81 5.86 5.49
CA THR A 298 1.52 4.79 4.52
C THR A 298 2.72 3.91 4.17
N ASP A 299 3.95 4.39 4.35
CA ASP A 299 5.17 3.59 4.12
C ASP A 299 5.24 2.36 5.04
N GLN A 300 4.72 2.49 6.27
CA GLN A 300 4.68 1.40 7.24
C GLN A 300 3.44 0.53 7.04
N TYR A 301 2.31 1.17 6.78
CA TYR A 301 1.06 0.50 6.53
C TYR A 301 0.13 1.36 5.67
N ASP A 302 -0.18 0.86 4.49
CA ASP A 302 -0.95 1.61 3.51
C ASP A 302 -2.47 1.50 3.75
N PHE A 303 -2.94 2.26 4.74
CA PHE A 303 -4.37 2.38 5.01
C PHE A 303 -5.15 3.06 3.87
N LEU A 304 -4.50 3.82 2.99
CA LEU A 304 -5.15 4.44 1.82
C LEU A 304 -5.53 3.36 0.80
N GLY A 305 -4.64 2.40 0.56
CA GLY A 305 -4.89 1.24 -0.30
C GLY A 305 -6.05 0.36 0.15
N ARG A 306 -6.39 0.42 1.44
CA ARG A 306 -7.53 -0.28 2.06
C ARG A 306 -8.81 0.56 2.12
N PHE A 307 -8.79 1.78 1.59
CA PHE A 307 -9.91 2.72 1.67
C PHE A 307 -10.30 3.06 3.11
N ALA A 308 -9.34 3.06 4.03
CA ALA A 308 -9.58 3.36 5.44
C ALA A 308 -9.54 4.88 5.70
N ILE A 309 -10.39 5.63 4.98
CA ILE A 309 -10.44 7.09 4.96
C ILE A 309 -11.83 7.56 5.37
N ILE A 310 -11.90 8.54 6.26
CA ILE A 310 -13.13 9.15 6.74
C ILE A 310 -13.03 10.66 6.65
N PHE A 311 -14.04 11.28 6.05
CA PHE A 311 -14.26 12.72 6.10
C PHE A 311 -15.27 13.05 7.19
N VAL A 312 -14.90 13.98 8.07
CA VAL A 312 -15.86 14.63 8.96
C VAL A 312 -16.36 15.87 8.24
N ILE A 313 -17.67 15.95 8.02
CA ILE A 313 -18.34 17.06 7.34
C ILE A 313 -19.50 17.59 8.20
N ASP A 314 -20.08 18.71 7.79
CA ASP A 314 -21.22 19.34 8.46
C ASP A 314 -22.54 18.53 8.34
#